data_AF-A0A840UU42-F1
#
_entry.id   AF-A0A840UU42-F1
#
_cell.length_a   1.000
_cell.length_b   1.000
_cell.length_c   1.000
_cell.angle_alpha   90.00
_cell.angle_beta   90.00
_cell.angle_gamma   90.00
#
_symmetry.space_group_name_H-M   'P 1'
#
loop_
_entity.id
_entity.type
_entity.pdbx_description
1 polymer ?
#
loop_
_entity_poly.entity_id
_entity_poly.type
_entity_poly.pdbx_seq_one_letter_code
_entity_poly.pdbx_strand_id
1 'polypeptide(L)' 'RSHWMVESYHWHLDVTFREDGNHTIDKAAAYNLNIIKKLAINTLKLLDVGRKNVSLKSKRYMISLSTEKYIEKIMQI' A
#
# COMPACT_ATOMS: atom_id res chain seq x y z
N ARG A 1 -21.09 -1.30 13.90
CA ARG A 1 -19.99 -2.29 13.74
C ARG A 1 -19.08 -2.01 12.53
N SER A 2 -19.54 -1.33 11.46
CA SER A 2 -18.73 -1.05 10.25
C SER A 2 -17.65 0.03 10.40
N HIS A 3 -17.71 0.87 11.43
CA HIS A 3 -16.76 1.96 11.66
C HIS A 3 -15.31 1.46 11.81
N TRP A 4 -15.11 0.42 12.61
CA TRP A 4 -13.79 -0.18 12.88
C TRP A 4 -13.11 -0.77 11.64
N MET A 5 -13.90 -1.22 10.65
CA MET A 5 -13.34 -1.75 9.40
C MET A 5 -12.69 -0.64 8.57
N VAL A 6 -13.28 0.56 8.58
CA VAL A 6 -12.73 1.74 7.91
C VAL A 6 -11.45 2.19 8.63
N GLU A 7 -11.47 2.28 9.96
CA GLU A 7 -10.28 2.68 10.74
C GLU A 7 -9.13 1.68 10.62
N SER A 8 -9.42 0.38 10.59
CA SER A 8 -8.40 -0.65 10.37
C SER A 8 -7.70 -0.49 9.01
N TYR A 9 -8.43 -0.03 7.99
CA TYR A 9 -7.84 0.28 6.70
C TYR A 9 -6.95 1.52 6.76
N HIS A 10 -7.39 2.54 7.48
CA HIS A 10 -6.63 3.78 7.66
C HIS A 10 -5.31 3.54 8.41
N TRP A 11 -5.30 2.65 9.41
CA TRP A 11 -4.07 2.23 10.08
C TRP A 11 -3.04 1.63 9.12
N HIS A 12 -3.48 0.81 8.15
CA HIS A 12 -2.58 0.28 7.13
C HIS A 12 -2.01 1.38 6.22
N LEU A 13 -2.81 2.40 5.88
CA LEU A 13 -2.35 3.54 5.09
C LEU A 13 -1.31 4.35 5.86
N ASP A 14 -1.53 4.59 7.15
CA ASP A 14 -0.56 5.33 7.97
C ASP A 14 0.76 4.55 8.15
N VAL A 15 0.71 3.29 8.62
CA VAL A 15 1.91 2.50 8.88
C VAL A 15 2.71 2.20 7.61
N THR A 16 2.02 2.04 6.47
CA THR A 16 2.69 1.70 5.21
C THR A 16 3.15 2.95 4.46
N PHE A 17 2.31 3.98 4.34
CA PHE A 17 2.55 5.15 3.48
C PHE A 17 2.79 6.47 4.22
N ARG A 18 2.76 6.48 5.56
CA ARG A 18 2.88 7.68 6.41
C ARG A 18 1.84 8.73 6.02
N GLU A 19 0.60 8.26 5.88
CA GLU A 19 -0.49 9.08 5.37
C GLU A 19 -0.80 10.31 6.22
N ASP A 20 -0.67 10.21 7.56
CA ASP A 20 -0.91 11.36 8.47
C ASP A 20 0.07 12.52 8.22
N GLY A 21 1.25 12.24 7.65
CA GLY A 21 2.24 13.26 7.29
C GLY A 21 2.00 13.91 5.91
N ASN A 22 0.91 13.60 5.21
CA ASN A 22 0.65 14.16 3.89
C ASN A 22 0.09 15.59 3.99
N HIS A 23 0.90 16.58 3.60
CA HIS A 23 0.51 18.00 3.59
C HIS A 23 0.02 18.50 2.22
N THR A 24 -0.48 17.61 1.36
CA THR A 24 -1.01 18.01 0.04
C THR A 24 -2.24 18.91 0.20
N ILE A 25 -2.10 20.19 -0.15
CA ILE A 25 -3.16 21.21 -0.02
C ILE A 25 -4.23 21.03 -1.11
N ASP A 26 -3.81 20.57 -2.30
CA ASP A 26 -4.71 20.35 -3.42
C ASP A 26 -5.62 19.13 -3.17
N LYS A 27 -6.94 19.38 -3.16
CA LYS A 27 -7.94 18.35 -2.83
C LYS A 27 -8.00 17.25 -3.89
N ALA A 28 -7.80 17.58 -5.16
CA ALA A 28 -7.86 16.60 -6.24
C ALA A 28 -6.64 15.66 -6.18
N ALA A 29 -5.45 16.20 -5.97
CA ALA A 29 -4.21 15.46 -5.78
C ALA A 29 -4.27 14.58 -4.53
N ALA A 30 -4.79 15.10 -3.40
CA ALA A 30 -4.96 14.31 -2.18
C ALA A 30 -5.94 13.13 -2.40
N TYR A 31 -7.05 13.36 -3.11
CA TYR A 31 -8.01 12.32 -3.46
C TYR A 31 -7.40 11.25 -4.39
N ASN A 32 -6.73 11.68 -5.46
CA ASN A 32 -6.07 10.79 -6.42
C ASN A 32 -4.99 9.95 -5.74
N LEU A 33 -4.19 10.57 -4.87
CA LEU A 33 -3.16 9.87 -4.09
C LEU A 33 -3.78 8.80 -3.17
N ASN A 34 -4.91 9.09 -2.53
CA ASN A 34 -5.61 8.11 -1.70
C ASN A 34 -6.09 6.90 -2.51
N ILE A 35 -6.63 7.12 -3.72
CA ILE A 35 -7.00 6.02 -4.63
C ILE A 35 -5.77 5.16 -4.95
N ILE A 36 -4.65 5.79 -5.34
CA ILE A 36 -3.41 5.07 -5.69
C ILE A 36 -2.88 4.27 -4.50
N LYS A 37 -2.87 4.84 -3.29
CA LYS A 37 -2.44 4.11 -2.08
C LYS A 37 -3.34 2.92 -1.78
N LYS A 38 -4.65 3.06 -1.97
CA LYS A 38 -5.61 1.96 -1.78
C LYS A 38 -5.35 0.80 -2.73
N LEU A 39 -5.12 1.12 -4.01
CA LEU A 39 -4.72 0.14 -5.01
C LEU A 39 -3.40 -0.55 -4.62
N ALA A 40 -2.40 0.23 -4.22
CA ALA A 40 -1.10 -0.29 -3.80
C ALA A 40 -1.18 -1.23 -2.59
N ILE A 41 -2.01 -0.93 -1.57
CA ILE A 41 -2.23 -1.85 -0.43
C ILE A 41 -2.80 -3.18 -0.94
N ASN A 42 -3.78 -3.14 -1.84
CA ASN A 42 -4.40 -4.34 -2.35
C ASN A 42 -3.39 -5.21 -3.11
N THR A 43 -2.59 -4.60 -3.99
CA THR A 43 -1.50 -5.28 -4.70
C THR A 43 -0.49 -5.89 -3.71
N LEU A 44 -0.07 -5.17 -2.67
CA LEU A 44 0.87 -5.68 -1.66
C LEU A 44 0.31 -6.87 -0.84
N LYS A 45 -1.02 -6.93 -0.65
CA LYS A 45 -1.68 -8.05 0.02
C LYS A 45 -1.70 -9.31 -0.86
N LEU A 46 -1.92 -9.15 -2.16
CA LEU A 46 -1.97 -10.24 -3.14
C LEU A 46 -0.59 -10.77 -3.52
N LEU A 47 0.44 -9.91 -3.53
CA LEU A 47 1.79 -10.31 -3.90
C LEU A 47 2.40 -11.29 -2.90
N ASP A 48 2.81 -12.45 -3.43
CA ASP A 48 3.70 -13.37 -2.73
C ASP A 48 5.17 -13.00 -2.94
N VAL A 49 5.84 -12.73 -1.83
CA VAL A 49 7.26 -12.35 -1.78
C VAL A 49 8.15 -13.52 -1.35
N GLY A 50 7.64 -14.75 -1.32
CA GLY A 50 8.39 -15.96 -0.92
C GLY A 50 8.79 -16.00 0.56
N ARG A 51 8.24 -15.12 1.39
CA ARG A 51 8.47 -15.05 2.84
C ARG A 51 7.14 -14.95 3.56
N LYS A 52 6.95 -15.83 4.55
CA LYS A 52 5.77 -15.80 5.44
C LYS A 52 5.92 -14.69 6.48
N ASN A 53 4.80 -14.10 6.91
CA ASN A 53 4.71 -13.11 8.00
C ASN A 53 5.51 -11.81 7.78
N VAL A 54 5.57 -11.31 6.54
CA VAL A 54 6.23 -10.03 6.25
C VAL A 54 5.22 -8.88 6.28
N SER A 55 5.55 -7.80 6.99
CA SER A 55 4.72 -6.58 7.02
C SER A 55 4.60 -5.93 5.63
N LEU A 56 3.51 -5.20 5.39
CA LEU A 56 3.30 -4.49 4.10
C LEU A 56 4.41 -3.48 3.80
N LYS A 57 4.92 -2.80 4.84
CA LYS A 57 6.06 -1.88 4.73
C LYS A 57 7.32 -2.60 4.25
N SER A 58 7.63 -3.75 4.83
CA SER A 58 8.79 -4.55 4.43
C SER A 58 8.60 -5.19 3.05
N LYS A 59 7.38 -5.62 2.68
CA LYS A 59 7.06 -6.07 1.32
C LYS A 59 7.35 -4.97 0.30
N ARG A 60 6.87 -3.75 0.54
CA ARG A 60 7.13 -2.60 -0.33
C ARG A 60 8.64 -2.35 -0.49
N TYR A 61 9.39 -2.41 0.61
CA TYR A 61 10.85 -2.25 0.57
C TYR A 61 11.54 -3.34 -0.27
N MET A 62 11.18 -4.60 -0.11
CA MET A 62 11.73 -5.68 -0.93
C MET A 62 11.41 -5.52 -2.42
N ILE A 63 10.20 -5.07 -2.75
CA ILE A 63 9.79 -4.80 -4.14
C ILE A 63 10.62 -3.65 -4.73
N SER A 64 10.89 -2.60 -3.93
CA SER A 64 11.76 -1.50 -4.39
C SER A 64 13.21 -1.92 -4.61
N LEU A 65 13.69 -2.98 -3.96
CA LEU A 65 15.05 -3.50 -4.15
C LEU A 65 15.19 -4.44 -5.35
N SER A 66 14.09 -4.96 -5.90
CA SER A 66 14.12 -5.93 -7.00
C SER A 66 12.94 -5.75 -7.94
N THR A 67 12.74 -4.51 -8.41
CA THR A 67 11.54 -4.11 -9.13
C THR A 67 11.31 -4.95 -10.40
N GLU A 68 12.37 -5.27 -11.15
CA GLU A 68 12.29 -6.10 -12.37
C GLU A 68 11.65 -7.47 -12.12
N LYS A 69 11.97 -8.12 -11.00
CA LYS A 69 11.42 -9.44 -10.66
C LYS A 69 9.95 -9.38 -10.25
N TYR A 70 9.54 -8.29 -9.61
CA TYR A 70 8.20 -8.15 -9.07
C TYR A 70 7.23 -7.50 -10.06
N ILE A 71 7.71 -6.75 -11.06
CA ILE A 71 6.84 -6.11 -12.04
C ILE A 71 6.06 -7.13 -12.86
N GLU A 72 6.71 -8.22 -13.30
CA GLU A 72 6.06 -9.31 -14.02
C GLU A 72 4.96 -9.96 -13.16
N LYS A 73 5.25 -10.19 -11.88
CA LYS A 73 4.27 -10.72 -10.93
C LYS A 73 3.11 -9.77 -10.67
N ILE A 74 3.36 -8.46 -10.64
CA ILE A 74 2.32 -7.44 -10.46
C ILE A 74 1.39 -7.40 -11.67
N MET A 75 1.93 -7.52 -12.89
CA MET A 75 1.15 -7.51 -14.13
C MET A 75 0.28 -8.76 -14.33
N GLN A 76 0.54 -9.82 -13.57
CA GLN A 76 -0.22 -11.08 -13.61
C GLN A 76 -1.37 -11.14 -12.58
N ILE A 77 -1.53 -10.11 -11.75
CA ILE A 77 -2.63 -9.96 -10.79
C ILE A 77 -3.86 -9.39 -11.50
#